data_AF-A0A8H3R5S0-F1
#
_entry.id   AF-A0A8H3R5S0-F1
#
_cell.length_a   1.000
_cell.length_b   1.000
_cell.length_c   1.000
_cell.angle_alpha   90.00
_cell.angle_beta   90.00
_cell.angle_gamma   90.00
#
_symmetry.space_group_name_H-M   'P 1'
#
loop_
_entity.id
_entity.type
_entity.pdbx_description
1 polymer ?
#
loop_
_entity_poly.entity_id
_entity_poly.type
_entity_poly.pdbx_seq_one_letter_code
_entity_poly.pdbx_strand_id
1 'polypeptide(L)'
;MQDICSSNHNPVITYFDSSLLNASVKLARAKQLNRRSHHVFIFDSVSPALWNTFLTHTDALCTIPPFTFSSWHINRMCEYLHSIILKSATHTLPARTVRNDYTPKLPKGLEILIQHCRFVSHVIHSIQLLCRYPSTFSSSHDTKWSSHLTCLGCISKLYSASLVSSSALPLTLSSCHIDNFTAFLASLTNMSKSLRGLHLLKEKEFQDFSIKTHIENQNVNFNTDISDFINSALSRSRHRIILDRVFINHPITPRLLTDPKAVADAVVDHFQNSVPIKASPPSDISVLPERWCSVYTPKDGIAPDTYDSLLLSPSLEE
;
A
#
# COMPACT_ATOMS: atom_id res chain seq x y z
N MET A 1 -14.68 -3.70 -38.43
CA MET A 1 -13.93 -3.96 -37.18
C MET A 1 -12.43 -3.75 -37.41
N GLN A 2 -12.01 -2.55 -37.82
CA GLN A 2 -10.61 -2.30 -38.24
C GLN A 2 -9.92 -1.18 -37.43
N ASP A 3 -10.60 -0.60 -36.43
CA ASP A 3 -10.11 0.55 -35.65
C ASP A 3 -9.63 0.21 -34.22
N ILE A 4 -9.56 -1.06 -33.83
CA ILE A 4 -9.25 -1.41 -32.43
C ILE A 4 -7.72 -1.49 -32.16
N CYS A 5 -6.87 -1.61 -33.19
CA CYS A 5 -5.44 -1.92 -33.00
C CYS A 5 -4.44 -0.78 -33.30
N SER A 6 -4.86 0.46 -33.60
CA SER A 6 -3.93 1.58 -33.83
C SER A 6 -3.59 2.32 -32.53
N SER A 7 -2.90 1.65 -31.61
CA SER A 7 -2.28 2.30 -30.46
C SER A 7 -1.00 3.02 -30.91
N ASN A 8 -1.10 4.26 -31.39
CA ASN A 8 0.04 5.06 -31.88
C ASN A 8 0.93 5.63 -30.74
N HIS A 9 0.87 5.05 -29.55
CA HIS A 9 1.63 5.54 -28.40
C HIS A 9 2.97 4.81 -28.31
N ASN A 10 4.07 5.56 -28.18
CA ASN A 10 5.19 5.14 -27.35
C ASN A 10 4.79 5.49 -25.91
N PRO A 11 4.27 4.55 -25.10
CA PRO A 11 3.87 4.87 -23.75
C PRO A 11 5.12 5.18 -22.91
N VAL A 12 5.37 6.47 -22.65
CA VAL A 12 6.25 6.88 -21.56
C VAL A 12 5.47 6.62 -20.27
N ILE A 13 5.72 5.46 -19.65
CA ILE A 13 5.11 5.11 -18.37
C ILE A 13 6.04 5.62 -17.27
N THR A 14 5.78 6.81 -16.77
CA THR A 14 6.38 7.32 -15.54
C THR A 14 5.63 6.77 -14.33
N TYR A 15 6.31 5.92 -13.56
CA TYR A 15 5.77 5.42 -12.29
C TYR A 15 6.15 6.38 -11.18
N PHE A 16 5.19 7.16 -10.69
CA PHE A 16 5.36 7.96 -9.48
C PHE A 16 4.99 7.10 -8.27
N ASP A 17 5.99 6.71 -7.48
CA ASP A 17 5.78 5.92 -6.28
C ASP A 17 5.42 6.81 -5.07
N SER A 18 4.13 6.89 -4.76
CA SER A 18 3.64 7.54 -3.54
C SER A 18 3.80 6.68 -2.27
N SER A 19 4.25 5.43 -2.39
CA SER A 19 4.47 4.53 -1.26
C SER A 19 5.74 4.87 -0.47
N LEU A 20 6.71 5.55 -1.10
CA LEU A 20 7.85 6.19 -0.41
C LEU A 20 7.42 7.41 0.43
N LEU A 21 6.32 8.08 0.06
CA LEU A 21 5.80 9.27 0.76
C LEU A 21 4.77 8.94 1.83
N ASN A 22 4.13 7.78 1.75
CA ASN A 22 3.14 7.35 2.72
C ASN A 22 3.65 6.13 3.47
N ALA A 23 4.16 6.36 4.68
CA ALA A 23 4.20 5.34 5.72
C ALA A 23 2.89 4.54 5.66
N SER A 24 3.03 3.21 5.49
CA SER A 24 1.99 2.17 5.51
C SER A 24 0.57 2.67 5.74
N VAL A 25 -0.37 2.39 4.83
CA VAL A 25 -1.82 2.70 4.96
C VAL A 25 -2.22 2.70 6.44
N LYS A 26 -2.46 3.90 7.01
CA LYS A 26 -2.74 4.07 8.44
C LYS A 26 -3.74 3.01 8.87
N LEU A 27 -3.46 2.34 9.99
CA LEU A 27 -4.24 1.21 10.49
C LEU A 27 -5.76 1.44 10.47
N ALA A 28 -6.19 2.68 10.71
CA ALA A 28 -7.59 3.13 10.62
C ALA A 28 -8.17 3.08 9.19
N ARG A 29 -7.42 3.52 8.18
CA ARG A 29 -7.83 3.46 6.76
C ARG A 29 -7.86 2.02 6.24
N ALA A 30 -6.92 1.17 6.68
CA ALA A 30 -6.93 -0.26 6.37
C ALA A 30 -8.15 -0.99 6.97
N LYS A 31 -8.58 -0.57 8.19
CA LYS A 31 -9.86 -1.02 8.79
C LYS A 31 -11.07 -0.53 7.98
N GLN A 32 -11.10 0.75 7.62
CA GLN A 32 -12.22 1.35 6.89
C GLN A 32 -12.43 0.75 5.49
N LEU A 33 -11.35 0.31 4.84
CA LEU A 33 -11.41 -0.33 3.53
C LEU A 33 -11.61 -1.86 3.59
N ASN A 34 -11.80 -2.46 4.77
CA ASN A 34 -11.82 -3.92 4.98
C ASN A 34 -10.59 -4.66 4.42
N ARG A 35 -9.46 -3.96 4.22
CA ARG A 35 -8.22 -4.52 3.62
C ARG A 35 -7.30 -5.21 4.64
N ARG A 36 -7.75 -5.36 5.89
CA ARG A 36 -7.01 -6.09 6.93
C ARG A 36 -6.96 -7.58 6.69
N SER A 37 -7.91 -8.11 5.94
CA SER A 37 -7.95 -9.52 5.59
C SER A 37 -8.71 -9.71 4.30
N HIS A 38 -8.27 -10.64 3.47
CA HIS A 38 -9.01 -11.07 2.30
C HIS A 38 -9.39 -12.54 2.44
N HIS A 39 -10.58 -12.88 1.95
CA HIS A 39 -11.03 -14.27 1.87
C HIS A 39 -10.44 -14.92 0.63
N VAL A 40 -9.78 -16.06 0.82
CA VAL A 40 -9.19 -16.85 -0.26
C VAL A 40 -9.84 -18.22 -0.25
N PHE A 41 -10.49 -18.59 -1.36
CA PHE A 41 -11.01 -19.94 -1.58
C PHE A 41 -9.86 -20.89 -1.85
N ILE A 42 -9.89 -22.08 -1.22
CA ILE A 42 -8.82 -23.08 -1.32
C ILE A 42 -9.25 -24.14 -2.32
N PHE A 43 -9.07 -23.84 -3.61
CA PHE A 43 -9.52 -24.73 -4.70
C PHE A 43 -8.86 -26.11 -4.68
N ASP A 44 -7.60 -26.20 -4.24
CA ASP A 44 -6.85 -27.47 -4.18
C ASP A 44 -7.43 -28.49 -3.18
N SER A 45 -8.27 -28.02 -2.26
CA SER A 45 -8.93 -28.86 -1.25
C SER A 45 -10.38 -29.24 -1.60
N VAL A 46 -10.88 -28.81 -2.76
CA VAL A 46 -12.27 -29.01 -3.14
C VAL A 46 -12.44 -30.40 -3.76
N SER A 47 -13.15 -31.27 -3.04
CA SER A 47 -13.52 -32.59 -3.56
C SER A 47 -14.63 -32.48 -4.62
N PRO A 48 -14.79 -33.48 -5.51
CA PRO A 48 -15.90 -33.53 -6.46
C PRO A 48 -17.28 -33.39 -5.81
N ALA A 49 -17.46 -33.91 -4.59
CA ALA A 49 -18.72 -33.78 -3.84
C ALA A 49 -19.01 -32.33 -3.41
N LEU A 50 -17.97 -31.57 -3.03
CA LEU A 50 -18.10 -30.15 -2.73
C LEU A 50 -18.43 -29.33 -3.99
N TRP A 51 -17.85 -29.68 -5.14
CA TRP A 51 -18.24 -29.08 -6.42
C TRP A 51 -19.71 -29.32 -6.77
N ASN A 52 -20.22 -30.53 -6.56
CA ASN A 52 -21.64 -30.81 -6.76
C ASN A 52 -22.54 -30.01 -5.81
N THR A 53 -22.11 -29.84 -4.57
CA THR A 53 -22.82 -29.01 -3.57
C THR A 53 -22.83 -27.54 -3.99
N PHE A 54 -21.69 -27.02 -4.46
CA PHE A 54 -21.56 -25.68 -5.02
C PHE A 54 -22.50 -25.48 -6.22
N LEU A 55 -22.52 -26.41 -7.18
CA LEU A 55 -23.38 -26.34 -8.36
C LEU A 55 -24.86 -26.34 -7.96
N THR A 56 -25.27 -27.25 -7.07
CA THR A 56 -26.66 -27.34 -6.60
C THR A 56 -27.10 -26.04 -5.92
N HIS A 57 -26.22 -25.42 -5.12
CA HIS A 57 -26.50 -24.14 -4.49
C HIS A 57 -26.52 -22.98 -5.49
N THR A 58 -25.65 -23.01 -6.49
CA THR A 58 -25.60 -22.01 -7.57
C THR A 58 -26.89 -22.04 -8.39
N ASP A 59 -27.34 -23.23 -8.80
CA ASP A 59 -28.57 -23.43 -9.56
C ASP A 59 -29.79 -22.95 -8.76
N ALA A 60 -29.82 -23.20 -7.44
CA ALA A 60 -30.89 -22.71 -6.58
C ALA A 60 -30.95 -21.17 -6.49
N LEU A 61 -29.83 -20.47 -6.66
CA LEU A 61 -29.77 -19.00 -6.67
C LEU A 61 -30.06 -18.40 -8.05
N CYS A 62 -30.04 -19.19 -9.12
CA CYS A 62 -30.37 -18.79 -10.48
C CYS A 62 -31.89 -18.69 -10.68
N THR A 63 -32.50 -17.63 -10.13
CA THR A 63 -33.96 -17.42 -10.21
C THR A 63 -34.45 -16.79 -11.52
N ILE A 64 -33.54 -16.38 -12.41
CA ILE A 64 -33.89 -15.61 -13.61
C ILE A 64 -33.99 -16.54 -14.83
N PRO A 65 -35.11 -16.51 -15.59
CA PRO A 65 -35.26 -17.32 -16.80
C PRO A 65 -34.21 -16.96 -17.88
N PRO A 66 -33.74 -17.95 -18.66
CA PRO A 66 -32.72 -17.73 -19.70
C PRO A 66 -33.09 -16.65 -20.72
N PHE A 67 -34.37 -16.58 -21.11
CA PHE A 67 -34.87 -15.55 -22.03
C PHE A 67 -34.66 -14.13 -21.47
N THR A 68 -35.03 -13.90 -20.21
CA THR A 68 -34.85 -12.61 -19.53
C THR A 68 -33.37 -12.29 -19.32
N PHE A 69 -32.55 -13.29 -19.03
CA PHE A 69 -31.11 -13.11 -18.89
C PHE A 69 -30.47 -12.71 -20.22
N SER A 70 -30.86 -13.34 -21.33
CA SER A 70 -30.33 -13.07 -22.67
C SER A 70 -30.68 -11.68 -23.22
N SER A 71 -31.73 -11.05 -22.68
CA SER A 71 -32.14 -9.70 -23.08
C SER A 71 -31.42 -8.60 -22.28
N TRP A 72 -30.55 -8.94 -21.33
CA TRP A 72 -29.82 -7.97 -20.53
C TRP A 72 -28.55 -7.47 -21.24
N HIS A 73 -28.12 -6.27 -20.86
CA HIS A 73 -26.80 -5.76 -21.23
C HIS A 73 -25.69 -6.60 -20.57
N ILE A 74 -24.58 -6.81 -21.27
CA ILE A 74 -23.47 -7.70 -20.85
C ILE A 74 -22.96 -7.40 -19.43
N ASN A 75 -22.83 -6.12 -19.05
CA ASN A 75 -22.39 -5.76 -17.69
C ASN A 75 -23.34 -6.27 -16.61
N ARG A 76 -24.65 -6.18 -16.85
CA ARG A 76 -25.67 -6.67 -15.91
C ARG A 76 -25.65 -8.19 -15.83
N MET A 77 -25.43 -8.87 -16.95
CA MET A 77 -25.26 -10.32 -16.99
C MET A 77 -24.04 -10.74 -16.15
N CYS A 78 -22.91 -10.08 -16.34
CA CYS A 78 -21.68 -10.33 -15.60
C CYS A 78 -21.85 -10.08 -14.09
N GLU A 79 -22.48 -8.97 -13.69
CA GLU A 79 -22.74 -8.65 -12.28
C GLU A 79 -23.66 -9.68 -11.61
N TYR A 80 -24.71 -10.11 -12.31
CA TYR A 80 -25.64 -11.13 -11.82
C TYR A 80 -24.93 -12.47 -11.62
N LEU A 81 -24.21 -12.95 -12.63
CA LEU A 81 -23.44 -14.20 -12.54
C LEU A 81 -22.37 -14.11 -11.45
N HIS A 82 -21.62 -13.02 -11.40
CA HIS A 82 -20.58 -12.80 -10.39
C HIS A 82 -21.17 -12.84 -8.97
N SER A 83 -22.32 -12.20 -8.74
CA SER A 83 -23.00 -12.20 -7.44
C SER A 83 -23.45 -13.61 -7.01
N ILE A 84 -24.01 -14.38 -7.94
CA ILE A 84 -24.47 -15.76 -7.66
C ILE A 84 -23.29 -16.69 -7.39
N ILE A 85 -22.27 -16.64 -8.24
CA ILE A 85 -21.06 -17.46 -8.09
C ILE A 85 -20.40 -17.14 -6.76
N LEU A 86 -20.26 -15.85 -6.41
CA LEU A 86 -19.63 -15.43 -5.16
C LEU A 86 -20.42 -15.90 -3.94
N LYS A 87 -21.76 -15.71 -3.93
CA LYS A 87 -22.62 -16.19 -2.84
C LYS A 87 -22.52 -17.70 -2.65
N SER A 88 -22.56 -18.44 -3.75
CA SER A 88 -22.45 -19.90 -3.73
C SER A 88 -21.09 -20.36 -3.21
N ALA A 89 -20.02 -19.74 -3.70
CA ALA A 89 -18.66 -20.03 -3.26
C ALA A 89 -18.50 -19.74 -1.76
N THR A 90 -19.00 -18.60 -1.27
CA THR A 90 -18.93 -18.27 0.16
C THR A 90 -19.69 -19.23 1.06
N HIS A 91 -20.75 -19.87 0.56
CA HIS A 91 -21.56 -20.80 1.36
C HIS A 91 -21.02 -22.23 1.33
N THR A 92 -20.41 -22.65 0.22
CA THR A 92 -20.13 -24.07 -0.04
C THR A 92 -18.65 -24.41 -0.13
N LEU A 93 -17.78 -23.48 -0.53
CA LEU A 93 -16.37 -23.77 -0.75
C LEU A 93 -15.53 -23.47 0.50
N PRO A 94 -14.51 -24.30 0.78
CA PRO A 94 -13.55 -24.02 1.84
C PRO A 94 -12.78 -22.73 1.53
N ALA A 95 -12.73 -21.84 2.50
CA ALA A 95 -11.99 -20.59 2.40
C ALA A 95 -11.17 -20.36 3.66
N ARG A 96 -10.04 -19.66 3.51
CA ARG A 96 -9.28 -19.11 4.63
C ARG A 96 -9.30 -17.60 4.59
N THR A 97 -9.32 -16.99 5.77
CA THR A 97 -9.13 -15.56 5.92
C THR A 97 -7.64 -15.28 6.04
N VAL A 98 -7.04 -14.67 5.01
CA VAL A 98 -5.64 -14.25 5.05
C VAL A 98 -5.60 -12.84 5.61
N ARG A 99 -5.01 -12.67 6.79
CA ARG A 99 -4.78 -11.35 7.37
C ARG A 99 -3.55 -10.71 6.74
N ASN A 100 -3.66 -9.42 6.44
CA ASN A 100 -2.54 -8.59 6.07
C ASN A 100 -1.87 -8.10 7.36
N ASP A 101 -1.19 -9.02 8.04
CA ASP A 101 -0.49 -8.76 9.31
C ASP A 101 0.92 -8.19 9.07
N TYR A 102 1.15 -7.55 7.91
CA TYR A 102 2.42 -6.89 7.65
C TYR A 102 2.57 -5.68 8.57
N THR A 103 3.21 -5.89 9.70
CA THR A 103 3.86 -4.82 10.45
C THR A 103 5.25 -4.63 9.84
N PRO A 104 5.56 -3.45 9.26
CA PRO A 104 6.93 -3.17 8.83
C PRO A 104 7.87 -3.45 9.99
N LYS A 105 8.92 -4.23 9.73
CA LYS A 105 9.90 -4.64 10.75
C LYS A 105 10.60 -3.38 11.25
N LEU A 106 10.18 -2.91 12.42
CA LEU A 106 10.80 -1.77 13.07
C LEU A 106 12.08 -2.26 13.78
N PRO A 107 13.17 -1.47 13.80
CA PRO A 107 14.32 -1.81 14.61
C PRO A 107 13.90 -1.95 16.08
N LYS A 108 14.38 -3.00 16.76
CA LYS A 108 14.05 -3.27 18.18
C LYS A 108 14.25 -2.05 19.09
N GLY A 109 15.30 -1.26 18.84
CA GLY A 109 15.56 -0.04 19.62
C GLY A 109 14.46 1.02 19.51
N LEU A 110 13.85 1.16 18.32
CA LEU A 110 12.76 2.10 18.09
C LEU A 110 11.44 1.57 18.66
N GLU A 111 11.20 0.25 18.63
CA GLU A 111 10.06 -0.38 19.32
C GLU A 111 10.13 -0.15 20.84
N ILE A 112 11.30 -0.36 21.45
CA ILE A 112 11.54 -0.10 22.87
C ILE A 112 11.30 1.38 23.20
N LEU A 113 11.77 2.30 22.37
CA LEU A 113 11.54 3.74 22.54
C LEU A 113 10.05 4.10 22.48
N ILE A 114 9.27 3.49 21.57
CA ILE A 114 7.81 3.66 21.52
C ILE A 114 7.16 3.18 22.81
N GLN A 115 7.59 2.03 23.34
CA GLN A 115 7.07 1.49 24.60
C GLN A 115 7.36 2.45 25.76
N HIS A 116 8.57 3.01 25.84
CA HIS A 116 8.93 4.00 26.84
C HIS A 116 8.08 5.27 26.74
N CYS A 117 7.84 5.81 25.53
CA CYS A 117 6.95 6.95 25.31
C CYS A 117 5.51 6.68 25.81
N ARG A 118 4.97 5.48 25.53
CA ARG A 118 3.64 5.06 25.99
C ARG A 118 3.59 4.93 27.51
N PHE A 119 4.63 4.34 28.10
CA PHE A 119 4.75 4.19 29.55
C PHE A 119 4.74 5.55 30.25
N VAL A 120 5.58 6.51 29.82
CA VAL A 120 5.62 7.86 30.42
C VAL A 120 4.27 8.57 30.28
N SER A 121 3.60 8.43 29.12
CA SER A 121 2.26 8.99 28.91
C SER A 121 1.22 8.39 29.86
N HIS A 122 1.28 7.08 30.10
CA HIS A 122 0.42 6.39 31.05
C HIS A 122 0.65 6.87 32.49
N VAL A 123 1.92 7.06 32.89
CA VAL A 123 2.28 7.58 34.21
C VAL A 123 1.75 8.99 34.40
N ILE A 124 1.97 9.89 33.44
CA ILE A 124 1.43 11.27 33.45
C ILE A 124 -0.08 11.24 33.65
N HIS A 125 -0.79 10.42 32.87
CA HIS A 125 -2.25 10.33 32.95
C HIS A 125 -2.71 9.81 34.32
N SER A 126 -2.02 8.81 34.87
CA SER A 126 -2.34 8.25 36.19
C SER A 126 -2.20 9.30 37.30
N ILE A 127 -1.15 10.11 37.24
CA ILE A 127 -0.92 11.19 38.21
C ILE A 127 -1.93 12.33 38.02
N GLN A 128 -2.22 12.73 36.79
CA GLN A 128 -3.26 13.72 36.50
C GLN A 128 -4.63 13.29 37.04
N LEU A 129 -4.95 12.00 36.95
CA LEU A 129 -6.18 11.45 37.51
C LEU A 129 -6.21 11.56 39.04
N LEU A 130 -5.09 11.25 39.71
CA LEU A 130 -4.95 11.40 41.15
C LEU A 130 -5.06 12.86 41.59
N CYS A 131 -4.45 13.80 40.86
CA CYS A 131 -4.58 15.23 41.13
C CYS A 131 -6.03 15.72 40.96
N ARG A 132 -6.77 15.15 40.01
CA ARG A 132 -8.17 15.53 39.75
C ARG A 132 -9.14 14.96 40.78
N TYR A 133 -8.84 13.79 41.34
CA TYR A 133 -9.69 13.10 42.32
C TYR A 133 -8.90 12.68 43.57
N PRO A 134 -8.45 13.63 44.42
CA PRO A 134 -7.59 13.31 45.56
C PRO A 134 -8.21 12.35 46.56
N SER A 135 -9.55 12.34 46.68
CA SER A 135 -10.29 11.42 47.55
C SER A 135 -10.15 9.93 47.17
N THR A 136 -9.68 9.63 45.96
CA THR A 136 -9.42 8.27 45.51
C THR A 136 -8.04 7.75 45.89
N PHE A 137 -7.21 8.60 46.51
CA PHE A 137 -5.87 8.22 46.94
C PHE A 137 -5.90 7.10 47.98
N SER A 138 -4.92 6.20 47.87
CA SER A 138 -4.80 4.98 48.66
C SER A 138 -3.32 4.56 48.66
N SER A 139 -2.89 3.83 49.69
CA SER A 139 -1.54 3.27 49.79
C SER A 139 -1.14 2.40 48.59
N SER A 140 -2.11 1.83 47.86
CA SER A 140 -1.85 1.11 46.60
C SER A 140 -1.28 1.97 45.48
N HIS A 141 -1.47 3.30 45.56
CA HIS A 141 -0.92 4.23 44.58
C HIS A 141 0.57 4.50 44.84
N ASP A 142 1.00 4.55 46.11
CA ASP A 142 2.42 4.67 46.46
C ASP A 142 3.19 3.41 46.03
N THR A 143 2.62 2.21 46.21
CA THR A 143 3.29 0.96 45.77
C THR A 143 3.45 0.89 44.24
N LYS A 144 2.41 1.26 43.49
CA LYS A 144 2.49 1.40 42.02
C LYS A 144 3.47 2.48 41.60
N TRP A 145 3.51 3.60 42.33
CA TRP A 145 4.43 4.69 42.08
C TRP A 145 5.88 4.25 42.25
N SER A 146 6.22 3.49 43.28
CA SER A 146 7.59 2.97 43.45
C SER A 146 8.04 2.15 42.23
N SER A 147 7.16 1.29 41.67
CA SER A 147 7.47 0.57 40.43
C SER A 147 7.63 1.50 39.23
N HIS A 148 6.78 2.53 39.11
CA HIS A 148 6.90 3.52 38.06
C HIS A 148 8.20 4.32 38.17
N LEU A 149 8.59 4.69 39.38
CA LEU A 149 9.80 5.45 39.68
C LEU A 149 11.06 4.67 39.27
N THR A 150 11.12 3.36 39.54
CA THR A 150 12.21 2.50 39.07
C THR A 150 12.31 2.51 37.54
N CYS A 151 11.18 2.32 36.85
CA CYS A 151 11.15 2.30 35.38
C CYS A 151 11.52 3.66 34.78
N LEU A 152 11.01 4.76 35.33
CA LEU A 152 11.39 6.12 34.95
C LEU A 152 12.89 6.39 35.16
N GLY A 153 13.47 5.89 36.25
CA GLY A 153 14.90 5.96 36.51
C GLY A 153 15.73 5.21 35.46
N CYS A 154 15.30 4.01 35.09
CA CYS A 154 15.93 3.23 34.02
C CYS A 154 15.86 3.97 32.67
N ILE A 155 14.70 4.51 32.31
CA ILE A 155 14.50 5.30 31.08
C ILE A 155 15.41 6.54 31.10
N SER A 156 15.46 7.25 32.24
CA SER A 156 16.29 8.45 32.40
C SER A 156 17.77 8.14 32.21
N LYS A 157 18.23 7.00 32.74
CA LYS A 157 19.61 6.53 32.56
C LYS A 157 19.90 6.15 31.11
N LEU A 158 18.96 5.47 30.45
CA LEU A 158 19.11 4.97 29.09
C LEU A 158 19.18 6.11 28.06
N TYR A 159 18.44 7.19 28.29
CA TYR A 159 18.39 8.36 27.39
C TYR A 159 19.03 9.61 28.01
N SER A 160 20.00 9.45 28.91
CA SER A 160 20.64 10.54 29.65
C SER A 160 21.27 11.61 28.75
N ALA A 161 21.76 11.22 27.56
CA ALA A 161 22.30 12.14 26.57
C ALA A 161 21.24 12.98 25.84
N SER A 162 19.97 12.54 25.84
CA SER A 162 18.87 13.19 25.11
C SER A 162 17.83 13.83 26.03
N LEU A 163 17.83 13.47 27.31
CA LEU A 163 16.97 14.05 28.33
C LEU A 163 17.69 15.21 29.00
N VAL A 164 17.10 16.40 28.94
CA VAL A 164 17.55 17.55 29.75
C VAL A 164 17.32 17.21 31.22
N SER A 165 18.34 17.39 32.05
CA SER A 165 18.38 17.03 33.49
C SER A 165 17.02 17.19 34.17
N SER A 166 16.46 16.05 34.57
CA SER A 166 15.18 15.99 35.29
C SER A 166 15.33 16.60 36.67
N SER A 167 14.35 17.39 37.10
CA SER A 167 14.15 17.66 38.52
C SER A 167 13.95 16.34 39.27
N ALA A 168 14.35 16.31 40.55
CA ALA A 168 14.24 15.13 41.39
C ALA A 168 12.78 14.64 41.44
N LEU A 169 12.56 13.38 41.05
CA LEU A 169 11.26 12.73 41.16
C LEU A 169 10.99 12.40 42.63
N PRO A 170 9.76 12.59 43.12
CA PRO A 170 9.43 12.30 44.52
C PRO A 170 9.51 10.80 44.82
N LEU A 171 10.03 10.44 45.99
CA LEU A 171 10.14 9.05 46.44
C LEU A 171 8.77 8.43 46.78
N THR A 172 7.85 9.23 47.31
CA THR A 172 6.49 8.85 47.69
C THR A 172 5.49 9.92 47.23
N LEU A 173 4.32 9.50 46.75
CA LEU A 173 3.25 10.43 46.33
C LEU A 173 2.53 11.03 47.53
N SER A 174 2.40 10.28 48.61
CA SER A 174 1.74 10.72 49.85
C SER A 174 2.40 11.92 50.53
N SER A 175 3.70 12.14 50.29
CA SER A 175 4.46 13.28 50.82
C SER A 175 4.46 14.51 49.89
N CYS A 176 3.80 14.45 48.73
CA CYS A 176 3.79 15.55 47.78
C CYS A 176 2.74 16.60 48.15
N HIS A 177 3.18 17.85 48.35
CA HIS A 177 2.29 19.00 48.39
C HIS A 177 1.79 19.36 46.99
N ILE A 178 0.71 20.16 46.89
CA ILE A 178 0.09 20.55 45.61
C ILE A 178 1.10 21.19 44.66
N ASP A 179 1.97 22.07 45.15
CA ASP A 179 3.02 22.70 44.35
C ASP A 179 4.11 21.71 43.90
N ASN A 180 4.31 20.63 44.65
CA ASN A 180 5.23 19.57 44.24
C ASN A 180 4.64 18.76 43.08
N PHE A 181 3.31 18.55 43.04
CA PHE A 181 2.65 17.86 41.93
C PHE A 181 2.72 18.64 40.62
N THR A 182 2.65 19.97 40.65
CA THR A 182 2.76 20.79 39.43
C THR A 182 4.17 20.74 38.86
N ALA A 183 5.20 20.92 39.69
CA ALA A 183 6.60 20.78 39.29
C ALA A 183 6.94 19.37 38.79
N PHE A 184 6.38 18.36 39.45
CA PHE A 184 6.52 16.95 39.09
C PHE A 184 5.87 16.61 37.74
N LEU A 185 4.63 17.04 37.51
CA LEU A 185 3.95 16.86 36.22
C LEU A 185 4.66 17.63 35.10
N ALA A 186 5.20 18.81 35.39
CA ALA A 186 6.02 19.57 34.43
C ALA A 186 7.27 18.78 34.02
N SER A 187 7.95 18.15 34.98
CA SER A 187 9.13 17.31 34.75
C SER A 187 8.82 16.08 33.89
N LEU A 188 7.77 15.33 34.22
CA LEU A 188 7.32 14.19 33.42
C LEU A 188 6.89 14.60 32.02
N THR A 189 6.21 15.75 31.89
CA THR A 189 5.81 16.31 30.59
C THR A 189 7.03 16.68 29.76
N ASN A 190 8.07 17.25 30.37
CA ASN A 190 9.33 17.56 29.69
C ASN A 190 10.01 16.28 29.19
N MET A 191 10.12 15.26 30.06
CA MET A 191 10.65 13.94 29.70
C MET A 191 9.87 13.33 28.53
N SER A 192 8.53 13.37 28.57
CA SER A 192 7.67 12.87 27.49
C SER A 192 7.91 13.61 26.17
N LYS A 193 8.04 14.94 26.21
CA LYS A 193 8.36 15.75 25.02
C LYS A 193 9.73 15.39 24.45
N SER A 194 10.76 15.28 25.28
CA SER A 194 12.11 14.89 24.86
C SER A 194 12.15 13.48 24.27
N LEU A 195 11.50 12.49 24.91
CA LEU A 195 11.41 11.13 24.37
C LEU A 195 10.65 11.10 23.04
N ARG A 196 9.58 11.88 22.91
CA ARG A 196 8.83 11.98 21.65
C ARG A 196 9.65 12.65 20.55
N GLY A 197 10.44 13.67 20.88
CA GLY A 197 11.40 14.29 19.96
C GLY A 197 12.46 13.28 19.50
N LEU A 198 13.05 12.54 20.44
CA LEU A 198 14.02 11.48 20.14
C LEU A 198 13.41 10.38 19.27
N HIS A 199 12.16 9.98 19.55
CA HIS A 199 11.43 9.01 18.73
C HIS A 199 11.30 9.49 17.29
N LEU A 200 10.84 10.72 17.08
CA LEU A 200 10.69 11.30 15.74
C LEU A 200 12.03 11.37 15.01
N LEU A 201 13.10 11.75 15.72
CA LEU A 201 14.45 11.78 15.16
C LEU A 201 14.91 10.38 14.71
N LYS A 202 14.79 9.38 15.60
CA LYS A 202 15.21 8.00 15.30
C LYS A 202 14.37 7.33 14.23
N GLU A 203 13.08 7.65 14.17
CA GLU A 203 12.20 7.23 13.09
C GLU A 203 12.64 7.80 11.75
N LYS A 204 12.99 9.10 11.71
CA LYS A 204 13.51 9.74 10.51
C LYS A 204 14.85 9.17 10.06
N GLU A 205 15.81 9.01 10.98
CA GLU A 205 17.10 8.38 10.69
C GLU A 205 16.93 6.97 10.10
N PHE A 206 16.00 6.19 10.65
CA PHE A 206 15.69 4.86 10.13
C PHE A 206 15.07 4.90 8.72
N GLN A 207 14.17 5.86 8.47
CA GLN A 207 13.57 6.04 7.14
C GLN A 207 14.63 6.45 6.11
N ASP A 208 15.46 7.44 6.43
CA ASP A 208 16.53 7.93 5.56
C ASP A 208 17.53 6.81 5.23
N PHE A 209 17.93 6.02 6.24
CA PHE A 209 18.78 4.85 6.05
C PHE A 209 18.11 3.80 5.15
N SER A 210 16.84 3.46 5.43
CA SER A 210 16.11 2.44 4.66
C SER A 210 15.96 2.84 3.19
N ILE A 211 15.66 4.11 2.90
CA ILE A 211 15.56 4.65 1.55
C ILE A 211 16.93 4.54 0.86
N LYS A 212 17.99 5.00 1.51
CA LYS A 212 19.35 4.97 0.94
C LYS A 212 19.79 3.53 0.62
N THR A 213 19.61 2.60 1.55
CA THR A 213 19.94 1.18 1.32
C THR A 213 19.09 0.58 0.21
N HIS A 214 17.81 0.95 0.10
CA HIS A 214 16.95 0.47 -0.99
C HIS A 214 17.46 0.96 -2.35
N ILE A 215 17.81 2.24 -2.47
CA ILE A 215 18.37 2.83 -3.70
C ILE A 215 19.71 2.16 -4.06
N GLU A 216 20.60 1.97 -3.07
CA GLU A 216 21.88 1.28 -3.29
C GLU A 216 21.66 -0.14 -3.80
N ASN A 217 20.75 -0.89 -3.21
CA ASN A 217 20.40 -2.24 -3.67
C ASN A 217 19.79 -2.23 -5.07
N GLN A 218 18.91 -1.26 -5.39
CA GLN A 218 18.37 -1.10 -6.75
C GLN A 218 19.49 -0.82 -7.76
N ASN A 219 20.45 0.04 -7.43
CA ASN A 219 21.59 0.33 -8.31
C ASN A 219 22.49 -0.90 -8.51
N VAL A 220 22.70 -1.71 -7.48
CA VAL A 220 23.40 -2.99 -7.61
C VAL A 220 22.62 -3.93 -8.53
N ASN A 221 21.31 -4.06 -8.34
CA ASN A 221 20.46 -4.89 -9.19
C ASN A 221 20.49 -4.41 -10.65
N PHE A 222 20.46 -3.11 -10.90
CA PHE A 222 20.53 -2.56 -12.27
C PHE A 222 21.79 -3.04 -13.01
N ASN A 223 22.93 -3.10 -12.31
CA ASN A 223 24.20 -3.52 -12.90
C ASN A 223 24.40 -5.05 -12.97
N THR A 224 23.63 -5.83 -12.19
CA THR A 224 23.83 -7.28 -12.03
C THR A 224 22.71 -8.12 -12.64
N ASP A 225 21.46 -7.72 -12.45
CA ASP A 225 20.28 -8.40 -12.96
C ASP A 225 19.11 -7.40 -13.20
N ILE A 226 18.85 -7.12 -14.47
CA ILE A 226 17.75 -6.24 -14.92
C ILE A 226 16.38 -6.77 -14.43
N SER A 227 16.19 -8.09 -14.36
CA SER A 227 14.96 -8.67 -13.84
C SER A 227 14.79 -8.36 -12.36
N ASP A 228 15.82 -8.49 -11.54
CA ASP A 228 15.72 -8.12 -10.13
C ASP A 228 15.59 -6.62 -9.93
N PHE A 229 16.22 -5.81 -10.78
CA PHE A 229 16.00 -4.37 -10.82
C PHE A 229 14.52 -4.04 -11.04
N ILE A 230 13.90 -4.49 -12.14
CA ILE A 230 12.48 -4.15 -12.36
C ILE A 230 11.54 -4.83 -11.35
N ASN A 231 11.93 -5.94 -10.70
CA ASN A 231 11.17 -6.47 -9.57
C ASN A 231 11.23 -5.53 -8.36
N SER A 232 12.40 -4.96 -8.05
CA SER A 232 12.61 -4.04 -6.93
C SER A 232 12.04 -2.64 -7.18
N ALA A 233 12.03 -2.17 -8.43
CA ALA A 233 11.48 -0.87 -8.82
C ALA A 233 9.94 -0.88 -8.88
N LEU A 234 9.33 -2.06 -9.04
CA LEU A 234 7.89 -2.20 -9.01
C LEU A 234 7.40 -2.42 -7.57
N SER A 235 6.54 -1.54 -7.07
CA SER A 235 5.85 -1.70 -5.77
C SER A 235 4.77 -2.80 -5.78
N ARG A 236 4.88 -3.77 -6.69
CA ARG A 236 3.94 -4.88 -6.88
C ARG A 236 4.64 -6.09 -7.47
N SER A 237 4.08 -7.27 -7.22
CA SER A 237 4.48 -8.48 -7.95
C SER A 237 4.20 -8.30 -9.45
N ARG A 238 5.13 -8.75 -10.30
CA ARG A 238 4.88 -8.79 -11.75
C ARG A 238 3.71 -9.73 -12.02
N HIS A 239 2.63 -9.18 -12.56
CA HIS A 239 1.51 -9.98 -13.01
C HIS A 239 1.82 -10.40 -14.45
N ARG A 240 1.98 -11.71 -14.66
CA ARG A 240 2.25 -12.27 -15.99
C ARG A 240 0.96 -12.89 -16.53
N ILE A 241 0.55 -12.45 -17.71
CA ILE A 241 -0.47 -13.16 -18.48
C ILE A 241 0.26 -14.30 -19.20
N ILE A 242 -0.10 -15.54 -18.88
CA ILE A 242 0.38 -16.71 -19.61
C ILE A 242 -0.70 -17.03 -20.63
N LEU A 243 -0.33 -17.00 -21.91
CA LEU A 243 -1.21 -17.39 -22.99
C LEU A 243 -0.88 -18.84 -23.35
N ASP A 244 -1.87 -19.72 -23.28
CA ASP A 244 -1.69 -21.13 -23.61
C ASP A 244 -1.83 -21.39 -25.12
N ARG A 245 -2.52 -20.49 -25.83
CA ARG A 245 -2.82 -20.64 -27.26
C ARG A 245 -2.86 -19.28 -27.94
N VAL A 246 -2.38 -19.23 -29.17
CA VAL A 246 -2.42 -18.03 -30.02
C VAL A 246 -2.88 -18.42 -31.41
N PHE A 247 -3.86 -17.69 -31.92
CA PHE A 247 -4.34 -17.89 -33.29
C PHE A 247 -3.72 -16.84 -34.22
N ILE A 248 -2.90 -17.30 -35.16
CA ILE A 248 -2.33 -16.44 -36.21
C ILE A 248 -3.31 -16.41 -37.37
N ASN A 249 -3.91 -15.24 -37.57
CA ASN A 249 -4.84 -14.99 -38.67
C ASN A 249 -4.07 -14.62 -39.95
N HIS A 250 -3.60 -15.63 -40.69
CA HIS A 250 -2.94 -15.45 -41.99
C HIS A 250 -3.91 -15.79 -43.14
N PRO A 251 -3.98 -15.00 -44.22
CA PRO A 251 -4.99 -15.15 -45.28
C PRO A 251 -4.97 -16.51 -46.00
N ILE A 252 -3.81 -17.18 -46.05
CA ILE A 252 -3.64 -18.44 -46.80
C ILE A 252 -3.40 -19.63 -45.85
N THR A 253 -2.94 -19.38 -44.63
CA THR A 253 -2.46 -20.43 -43.71
C THR A 253 -2.75 -20.06 -42.26
N PRO A 254 -4.03 -20.02 -41.84
CA PRO A 254 -4.37 -19.78 -40.44
C PRO A 254 -3.80 -20.90 -39.56
N ARG A 255 -3.20 -20.54 -38.43
CA ARG A 255 -2.54 -21.49 -37.53
C ARG A 255 -2.91 -21.20 -36.07
N LEU A 256 -3.29 -22.25 -35.35
CA LEU A 256 -3.44 -22.21 -33.91
C LEU A 256 -2.18 -22.78 -33.25
N LEU A 257 -1.42 -21.92 -32.60
CA LEU A 257 -0.25 -22.31 -31.83
C LEU A 257 -0.68 -22.77 -30.44
N THR A 258 -0.13 -23.90 -30.02
CA THR A 258 -0.35 -24.51 -28.69
C THR A 258 0.96 -24.89 -27.99
N ASP A 259 2.07 -24.94 -28.72
CA ASP A 259 3.40 -25.12 -28.15
C ASP A 259 3.82 -23.86 -27.36
N PRO A 260 4.22 -23.98 -26.08
CA PRO A 260 4.51 -22.82 -25.23
C PRO A 260 5.58 -21.87 -25.79
N LYS A 261 6.61 -22.42 -26.45
CA LYS A 261 7.69 -21.59 -27.01
C LYS A 261 7.20 -20.86 -28.26
N ALA A 262 6.54 -21.57 -29.18
CA ALA A 262 5.96 -20.96 -30.37
C ALA A 262 4.91 -19.89 -30.03
N VAL A 263 4.09 -20.13 -28.99
CA VAL A 263 3.15 -19.14 -28.46
C VAL A 263 3.88 -17.91 -27.92
N ALA A 264 4.92 -18.08 -27.10
CA ALA A 264 5.69 -16.96 -26.56
C ALA A 264 6.35 -16.13 -27.68
N ASP A 265 7.02 -16.79 -28.64
CA ASP A 265 7.71 -16.13 -29.75
C ASP A 265 6.72 -15.32 -30.61
N ALA A 266 5.55 -15.90 -30.95
CA ALA A 266 4.53 -15.22 -31.74
C ALA A 266 3.90 -14.01 -31.01
N VAL A 267 3.75 -14.10 -29.68
CA VAL A 267 3.21 -13.00 -28.86
C VAL A 267 4.22 -11.86 -28.77
N VAL A 268 5.49 -12.18 -28.54
CA VAL A 268 6.57 -11.19 -28.50
C VAL A 268 6.66 -10.46 -29.84
N ASP A 269 6.70 -11.20 -30.94
CA ASP A 269 6.73 -10.64 -32.29
C ASP A 269 5.52 -9.74 -32.56
N HIS A 270 4.31 -10.21 -32.23
CA HIS A 270 3.10 -9.41 -32.38
C HIS A 270 3.19 -8.10 -31.60
N PHE A 271 3.51 -8.12 -30.31
CA PHE A 271 3.52 -6.89 -29.52
C PHE A 271 4.68 -5.94 -29.87
N GLN A 272 5.82 -6.47 -30.31
CA GLN A 272 6.92 -5.63 -30.81
C GLN A 272 6.58 -4.93 -32.12
N ASN A 273 5.77 -5.55 -32.99
CA ASN A 273 5.50 -5.06 -34.34
C ASN A 273 4.05 -4.58 -34.57
N SER A 274 3.14 -4.77 -33.60
CA SER A 274 1.72 -4.42 -33.71
C SER A 274 1.47 -2.94 -33.89
N VAL A 275 2.38 -2.11 -33.36
CA VAL A 275 2.38 -0.67 -33.55
C VAL A 275 3.53 -0.34 -34.50
N PRO A 276 3.27 0.34 -35.63
CA PRO A 276 4.34 0.88 -36.44
C PRO A 276 5.12 1.88 -35.58
N ILE A 277 6.35 1.54 -35.19
CA ILE A 277 7.27 2.50 -34.59
C ILE A 277 7.58 3.52 -35.69
N LYS A 278 6.80 4.60 -35.75
CA LYS A 278 7.16 5.75 -36.58
C LYS A 278 8.46 6.29 -35.99
N ALA A 279 9.56 6.08 -36.70
CA ALA A 279 10.91 6.50 -36.29
C ALA A 279 11.05 8.02 -36.09
N SER A 280 10.01 8.79 -36.42
CA SER A 280 9.94 10.23 -36.18
C SER A 280 8.60 10.58 -35.54
N PRO A 281 8.60 11.34 -34.42
CA PRO A 281 7.39 11.96 -33.91
C PRO A 281 6.69 12.75 -35.02
N PRO A 282 5.35 12.80 -35.06
CA PRO A 282 4.66 13.73 -35.95
C PRO A 282 5.14 15.15 -35.64
N SER A 283 5.53 15.88 -36.69
CA SER A 283 6.07 17.24 -36.57
C SER A 283 5.02 18.28 -36.15
N ASP A 284 3.74 17.94 -36.24
CA ASP A 284 2.62 18.82 -35.92
C ASP A 284 1.40 17.99 -35.46
N ILE A 285 0.58 18.58 -34.59
CA ILE A 285 -0.69 18.03 -34.09
C ILE A 285 -1.64 17.73 -35.24
N SER A 286 -1.62 18.53 -36.31
CA SER A 286 -2.45 18.34 -37.51
C SER A 286 -2.25 16.99 -38.22
N VAL A 287 -1.11 16.32 -37.98
CA VAL A 287 -0.76 15.01 -38.55
C VAL A 287 -1.31 13.85 -37.72
N LEU A 288 -1.85 14.13 -36.52
CA LEU A 288 -2.47 13.12 -35.68
C LEU A 288 -3.86 12.72 -36.22
N PRO A 289 -4.35 11.52 -35.90
CA PRO A 289 -5.75 11.16 -36.13
C PRO A 289 -6.70 12.14 -35.43
N GLU A 290 -7.88 12.40 -36.02
CA GLU A 290 -8.87 13.40 -35.54
C GLU A 290 -9.22 13.26 -34.05
N ARG A 291 -9.35 12.02 -33.55
CA ARG A 291 -9.55 11.72 -32.13
C ARG A 291 -8.49 12.34 -31.23
N TRP A 292 -7.23 12.37 -31.69
CA TRP A 292 -6.11 12.92 -30.93
C TRP A 292 -5.92 14.41 -31.19
N CYS A 293 -6.15 14.89 -32.42
CA CYS A 293 -6.17 16.33 -32.72
C CYS A 293 -7.09 17.06 -31.74
N SER A 294 -8.33 16.59 -31.55
CA SER A 294 -9.29 17.21 -30.64
C SER A 294 -8.85 17.21 -29.16
N VAL A 295 -8.07 16.21 -28.73
CA VAL A 295 -7.57 16.11 -27.35
C VAL A 295 -6.41 17.07 -27.09
N TYR A 296 -5.54 17.26 -28.08
CA TYR A 296 -4.34 18.11 -27.98
C TYR A 296 -4.54 19.53 -28.50
N THR A 297 -5.70 19.83 -29.08
CA THR A 297 -6.05 21.20 -29.47
C THR A 297 -6.13 22.09 -28.22
N PRO A 298 -5.51 23.28 -28.22
CA PRO A 298 -5.62 24.24 -27.13
C PRO A 298 -7.08 24.47 -26.73
N LYS A 299 -7.38 24.39 -25.43
CA LYS A 299 -8.73 24.63 -24.92
C LYS A 299 -9.08 26.12 -24.96
N ASP A 300 -10.32 26.41 -25.30
CA ASP A 300 -10.89 27.76 -25.22
C ASP A 300 -10.73 28.33 -23.81
N GLY A 301 -10.23 29.56 -23.72
CA GLY A 301 -9.97 30.26 -22.45
C GLY A 301 -8.58 30.03 -21.86
N ILE A 302 -7.72 29.21 -22.48
CA ILE A 302 -6.29 29.12 -22.15
C ILE A 302 -5.50 29.81 -23.26
N ALA A 303 -4.55 30.66 -22.88
CA ALA A 303 -3.72 31.37 -23.83
C ALA A 303 -2.88 30.36 -24.66
N PRO A 304 -2.89 30.44 -26.01
CA PRO A 304 -2.25 29.42 -26.87
C PRO A 304 -0.75 29.26 -26.65
N ASP A 305 -0.06 30.34 -26.28
CA ASP A 305 1.37 30.41 -25.94
C ASP A 305 1.78 29.48 -24.78
N THR A 306 0.84 29.10 -23.92
CA THR A 306 1.08 28.15 -22.82
C THR A 306 1.44 26.75 -23.34
N TYR A 307 0.98 26.39 -24.54
CA TYR A 307 1.23 25.08 -25.13
C TYR A 307 2.57 25.02 -25.88
N ASP A 308 3.12 26.16 -26.30
CA ASP A 308 4.35 26.22 -27.11
C ASP A 308 5.52 25.55 -26.38
N SER A 309 5.68 25.80 -25.07
CA SER A 309 6.73 25.18 -24.26
C SER A 309 6.53 23.68 -24.02
N LEU A 310 5.29 23.18 -24.08
CA LEU A 310 4.95 21.78 -23.82
C LEU A 310 5.10 20.90 -25.07
N LEU A 311 5.06 21.53 -26.26
CA LEU A 311 5.17 20.88 -27.56
C LEU A 311 6.60 20.94 -28.13
N LEU A 312 7.54 21.59 -27.42
CA LEU A 312 8.96 21.55 -27.77
C LEU A 312 9.48 20.10 -27.72
N SER A 313 10.34 19.78 -28.69
CA SER A 313 11.06 18.52 -28.66
C SER A 313 11.99 18.49 -27.43
N PRO A 314 12.05 17.39 -26.67
CA PRO A 314 12.95 17.29 -25.53
C PRO A 314 14.41 17.43 -25.99
N SER A 315 15.19 18.27 -25.31
CA SER A 315 16.64 18.37 -25.51
C SER A 315 17.37 17.24 -24.80
N LEU A 316 18.49 16.78 -25.37
CA LEU A 316 19.38 15.80 -24.74
C LEU A 316 20.29 16.40 -23.65
N GLU A 317 20.20 17.71 -23.44
CA GLU A 317 20.88 18.43 -22.38
C GLU A 317 19.93 18.51 -21.18
N GLU A 318 20.18 17.65 -20.18
CA GLU A 318 19.82 17.85 -18.77
C GLU A 318 21.08 18.24 -17.98
#